data_AF-A0A1V4VIF0-F1
#
_entry.id   AF-A0A1V4VIF0-F1
#
_cell.length_a   1.000
_cell.length_b   1.000
_cell.length_c   1.000
_cell.angle_alpha   90.00
_cell.angle_beta   90.00
_cell.angle_gamma   90.00
#
_symmetry.space_group_name_H-M   'P 1'
#
loop_
_entity.id
_entity.type
_entity.pdbx_description
1 polymer ?
#
loop_
_entity_poly.entity_id
_entity_poly.type
_entity_poly.pdbx_seq_one_letter_code
_entity_poly.pdbx_strand_id
1 'polypeptide(L)' 'MAKKGMARPERTHTQPRNDAPPVPEIQGKAKHGNEHARPIIAGTASPNLKVYHKLKGDGSVGDPQK' A
#
# COMPACT_ATOMS: atom_id res chain seq x y z
N MET A 1 -44.18 13.07 -0.05
CA MET A 1 -44.34 13.84 1.21
C MET A 1 -43.66 13.08 2.33
N ALA A 2 -42.76 13.69 3.10
CA ALA A 2 -42.21 13.04 4.29
C ALA A 2 -43.30 12.91 5.38
N LYS A 3 -43.21 11.90 6.25
CA LYS A 3 -44.16 11.69 7.35
C LYS A 3 -44.19 12.92 8.26
N LYS A 4 -45.39 13.36 8.71
CA LYS A 4 -45.55 14.49 9.62
C LYS A 4 -44.63 14.33 10.85
N GLY A 5 -43.76 15.31 11.09
CA GLY A 5 -42.77 15.30 12.18
C GLY A 5 -41.39 14.75 11.82
N MET A 6 -41.19 14.19 10.62
CA MET A 6 -39.88 13.76 10.13
C MET A 6 -39.38 14.76 9.08
N ALA A 7 -38.72 15.82 9.54
CA ALA A 7 -38.03 16.75 8.66
C ALA A 7 -36.79 16.08 8.07
N ARG A 8 -36.58 16.26 6.76
CA ARG A 8 -35.31 15.87 6.14
C ARG A 8 -34.21 16.74 6.76
N PRO A 9 -33.14 16.16 7.33
CA PRO A 9 -32.03 16.96 7.80
C PRO A 9 -31.37 17.65 6.62
N GLU A 10 -31.21 18.97 6.73
CA GLU A 10 -30.53 19.77 5.71
C GLU A 10 -29.03 19.45 5.72
N ARG A 11 -28.46 19.31 4.52
CA ARG A 11 -27.03 18.98 4.39
C ARG A 11 -26.20 20.25 4.62
N THR A 12 -25.83 20.49 5.87
CA THR A 12 -25.05 21.68 6.28
C THR A 12 -23.55 21.53 6.10
N HIS A 13 -23.04 20.31 5.90
CA HIS A 13 -21.60 20.06 5.71
C HIS A 13 -21.29 19.68 4.26
N THR A 14 -20.60 20.60 3.57
CA THR A 14 -20.15 20.45 2.18
C THR A 14 -18.74 19.87 2.05
N GLN A 15 -17.93 19.90 3.12
CA GLN A 15 -16.52 19.47 3.11
C GLN A 15 -16.21 18.40 4.17
N PRO A 16 -15.13 17.62 4.03
CA PRO A 16 -14.70 16.65 5.05
C PRO A 16 -14.27 17.34 6.35
N ARG A 17 -14.44 16.67 7.50
CA ARG A 17 -13.98 17.16 8.82
C ARG A 17 -12.60 16.65 9.23
N ASN A 18 -11.81 16.18 8.26
CA ASN A 18 -10.51 15.59 8.55
C ASN A 18 -9.44 16.68 8.42
N ASP A 19 -8.64 16.84 9.48
CA ASP A 19 -7.46 17.72 9.46
C ASP A 19 -6.30 17.11 8.65
N ALA A 20 -6.29 15.78 8.50
CA ALA A 20 -5.29 15.06 7.73
C ALA A 20 -5.64 15.03 6.22
N PRO A 21 -4.63 15.13 5.33
CA PRO A 21 -4.85 14.99 3.90
C PRO A 21 -5.37 13.59 3.55
N PRO A 22 -6.06 13.44 2.40
CA PRO A 22 -6.47 12.13 1.90
C PRO A 22 -5.27 11.19 1.80
N VAL A 23 -5.44 9.96 2.29
CA VAL A 23 -4.41 8.94 2.19
C VAL A 23 -4.14 8.67 0.71
N PRO A 24 -2.87 8.63 0.27
CA PRO A 24 -2.53 8.29 -1.11
C PRO A 24 -3.12 6.93 -1.52
N GLU A 25 -3.43 6.79 -2.80
CA GLU A 25 -3.89 5.53 -3.37
C GLU A 25 -2.83 4.44 -3.14
N ILE A 26 -3.22 3.37 -2.46
CA ILE A 26 -2.34 2.23 -2.22
C ILE A 26 -2.16 1.49 -3.55
N GLN A 27 -0.98 1.64 -4.15
CA GLN A 27 -0.64 0.95 -5.39
C GLN A 27 -0.29 -0.51 -5.13
N GLY A 28 -0.73 -1.39 -6.03
CA GLY A 28 -0.42 -2.82 -6.02
C GLY A 28 -1.60 -3.70 -5.65
N LYS A 29 -1.59 -4.95 -6.12
CA LYS A 29 -2.58 -5.95 -5.69
C LYS A 29 -2.38 -6.23 -4.20
N ALA A 30 -3.47 -6.44 -3.48
CA ALA A 30 -3.39 -7.01 -2.14
C ALA A 30 -2.55 -8.30 -2.21
N LYS A 31 -1.65 -8.50 -1.24
CA LYS A 31 -0.91 -9.76 -1.13
C LYS A 31 -1.93 -10.89 -1.05
N HIS A 32 -2.03 -11.67 -2.12
CA HIS A 32 -2.91 -12.82 -2.20
C HIS A 32 -2.12 -14.09 -1.94
N GLY A 33 -2.72 -15.04 -1.24
CA GLY A 33 -2.10 -16.31 -0.89
C GLY A 33 -2.04 -16.49 0.62
N ASN A 34 -2.73 -17.51 1.12
CA ASN A 34 -2.56 -18.02 2.48
C ASN A 34 -1.29 -18.88 2.60
N GLU A 35 -0.36 -18.76 1.65
CA GLU A 35 0.90 -19.49 1.70
C GLU A 35 1.75 -18.91 2.81
N HIS A 36 2.03 -19.74 3.82
CA HIS A 36 2.92 -19.37 4.89
C HIS A 36 4.31 -19.09 4.33
N ALA A 37 4.93 -18.01 4.80
CA ALA A 37 6.32 -17.75 4.51
C ALA A 37 7.19 -18.94 4.96
N ARG A 38 8.19 -19.30 4.15
CA ARG A 38 9.15 -20.34 4.52
C ARG A 38 9.85 -19.96 5.84
N PRO A 39 10.11 -20.93 6.73
CA PRO A 39 10.80 -20.65 7.99
C PRO A 39 12.20 -20.08 7.73
N ILE A 40 12.67 -19.22 8.63
CA ILE A 40 14.05 -18.72 8.61
C ILE A 40 14.96 -19.89 9.00
N ILE A 41 15.88 -20.27 8.11
CA ILE A 41 16.89 -21.31 8.41
C ILE A 41 17.82 -20.75 9.49
N ALA A 42 18.03 -21.51 10.57
CA ALA A 42 18.94 -21.12 11.65
C ALA A 42 20.32 -20.75 11.09
N GLY A 43 20.88 -19.61 11.51
CA GLY A 43 22.13 -19.06 10.98
C GLY A 43 21.98 -18.12 9.78
N THR A 44 20.77 -17.95 9.24
CA THR A 44 20.48 -16.93 8.22
C THR A 44 19.83 -15.71 8.87
N ALA A 45 20.38 -14.52 8.60
CA ALA A 45 19.91 -13.25 9.16
C ALA A 45 19.81 -12.17 8.08
N SER A 46 18.93 -11.18 8.31
CA SER A 46 18.46 -10.19 7.35
C SER A 46 19.46 -9.16 6.78
N PRO A 47 20.77 -9.16 7.09
CA PRO A 47 21.75 -8.50 6.22
C PRO A 47 22.30 -9.45 5.13
N ASN A 48 22.56 -10.71 5.48
CA ASN A 48 23.32 -11.63 4.63
C ASN A 48 22.50 -12.20 3.45
N LEU A 49 21.17 -12.17 3.55
CA LEU A 49 20.26 -12.62 2.49
C LEU A 49 19.83 -11.51 1.52
N LYS A 50 20.26 -10.26 1.75
CA LYS A 50 19.89 -9.15 0.87
C LYS A 50 20.77 -9.16 -0.38
N VAL A 51 20.15 -9.39 -1.53
CA VAL A 51 20.79 -9.18 -2.84
C VAL A 51 20.71 -7.69 -3.17
N TYR A 52 21.86 -7.03 -3.26
CA TYR A 52 21.95 -5.64 -3.70
C TYR A 52 22.22 -5.59 -5.20
N HIS A 53 21.31 -4.99 -5.96
CA HIS A 53 21.53 -4.71 -7.37
C HIS A 53 22.25 -3.37 -7.52
N LYS A 54 23.39 -3.36 -8.23
CA LYS A 54 23.99 -2.11 -8.68
C LYS A 54 23.12 -1.57 -9.81
N LEU A 55 22.43 -0.46 -9.53
CA LEU A 55 21.70 0.28 -10.56
C LEU A 55 22.71 0.94 -11.49
N LYS A 56 22.50 0.79 -12.80
CA LYS A 56 23.15 1.64 -13.80
C LYS A 56 22.50 3.03 -13.73
N GLY A 57 23.19 4.07 -14.23
CA GLY A 57 22.71 5.46 -14.16
C GLY A 57 21.37 5.73 -14.86
N ASP A 58 20.90 4.77 -15.67
CA ASP A 58 19.60 4.74 -16.34
C ASP A 58 18.50 4.00 -15.53
N GLY A 59 18.82 3.50 -14.34
CA GLY A 59 17.92 2.75 -13.47
C GLY A 59 17.73 1.28 -13.83
N SER A 60 18.45 0.77 -14.84
CA SER A 60 18.38 -0.65 -15.23
C SER A 60 19.23 -1.55 -14.32
N VAL A 61 18.83 -2.83 -14.20
CA VAL A 61 19.54 -3.87 -13.46
C VAL A 61 20.11 -4.93 -14.42
N GLY A 62 21.35 -5.34 -14.21
CA GLY A 62 22.00 -6.43 -14.96
C GLY A 62 22.75 -6.01 -16.24
N ASP A 63 23.51 -6.95 -16.80
CA ASP A 63 24.21 -6.78 -18.08
C ASP A 63 23.55 -7.69 -19.13
N PRO A 64 22.97 -7.16 -20.21
CA PRO A 64 22.21 -7.97 -21.18
C PRO A 64 23.09 -8.87 -22.06
N GLN A 65 24.42 -8.86 -21.86
CA GLN A 65 25.41 -9.55 -22.69
C GLN A 65 26.03 -10.79 -22.02
N LYS A 66 25.43 -11.32 -20.95
CA LYS A 66 25.85 -12.58 -20.32
C LYS A 66 24.79 -13.65 -20.38
#